data_AF-A0A5C7TJH5-F1
#
_entry.id   AF-A0A5C7TJH5-F1
#
_cell.length_a   1.000
_cell.length_b   1.000
_cell.length_c   1.000
_cell.angle_alpha   90.00
_cell.angle_beta   90.00
_cell.angle_gamma   90.00
#
_symmetry.space_group_name_H-M   'P 1'
#
loop_
_entity.id
_entity.type
_entity.pdbx_description
1 polymer ?
#
loop_
_entity_poly.entity_id
_entity_poly.type
_entity_poly.pdbx_seq_one_letter_code
_entity_poly.pdbx_strand_id
1 'polypeptide(L)' 'MTMSNQLCDIGFVGAGVMGKNLILNLADHGYRVAAFDLDHKKLESVIT' A
#
# COMPACT_ATOMS: atom_id res chain seq x y z
N MET A 1 27.07 -4.14 -10.10
CA MET A 1 25.82 -3.43 -9.75
C MET A 1 25.06 -4.28 -8.76
N THR A 2 25.06 -3.91 -7.49
CA THR A 2 24.12 -4.50 -6.52
C THR A 2 22.77 -3.84 -6.76
N MET A 3 21.78 -4.63 -7.19
CA MET A 3 20.38 -4.19 -7.22
C MET A 3 19.97 -3.93 -5.77
N SER A 4 19.92 -2.66 -5.35
CA SER A 4 19.36 -2.30 -4.06
C SER A 4 17.87 -2.67 -4.08
N ASN A 5 17.52 -3.74 -3.38
CA ASN A 5 16.13 -4.17 -3.28
C ASN A 5 15.36 -3.05 -2.59
N GLN A 6 14.52 -2.32 -3.35
CA GLN A 6 13.76 -1.20 -2.82
C GLN A 6 12.63 -1.75 -1.93
N LEU A 7 12.94 -2.01 -0.66
CA LEU A 7 11.99 -2.48 0.34
C LEU A 7 10.93 -1.41 0.63
N CYS A 8 9.72 -1.86 0.93
CA CYS A 8 8.67 -0.99 1.46
C CYS A 8 8.86 -0.84 2.97
N ASP A 9 8.39 0.29 3.52
CA ASP A 9 8.45 0.57 4.95
C ASP A 9 7.37 -0.22 5.71
N ILE A 10 6.21 -0.44 5.06
CA ILE A 10 5.04 -1.06 5.67
C ILE A 10 4.41 -2.07 4.71
N GLY A 11 4.07 -3.26 5.22
CA GLY A 11 3.21 -4.24 4.56
C GLY A 11 1.79 -4.18 5.11
N PHE A 12 0.79 -4.10 4.23
CA PHE A 12 -0.61 -3.91 4.59
C PHE A 12 -1.50 -4.97 3.91
N VAL A 13 -2.31 -5.70 4.68
CA VAL A 13 -3.20 -6.75 4.17
C VAL A 13 -4.65 -6.41 4.51
N GLY A 14 -5.47 -6.19 3.49
CA GLY A 14 -6.89 -5.88 3.60
C GLY A 14 -7.20 -4.40 3.37
N ALA A 15 -7.56 -4.02 2.15
CA ALA A 15 -7.99 -2.69 1.73
C ALA A 15 -9.51 -2.51 1.81
N GLY A 16 -10.14 -2.98 2.89
CA GLY A 16 -11.55 -2.66 3.18
C GLY A 16 -11.79 -1.16 3.39
N VAL A 17 -13.00 -0.78 3.84
CA VAL A 17 -13.39 0.63 4.01
C VAL A 17 -12.38 1.43 4.85
N MET A 18 -11.93 0.85 5.97
CA MET A 18 -10.92 1.50 6.83
C MET A 18 -9.49 1.35 6.29
N GLY A 19 -9.19 0.22 5.64
CA GLY A 19 -7.85 -0.10 5.15
C GLY A 19 -7.37 0.88 4.09
N LYS A 20 -8.25 1.27 3.15
CA LYS A 20 -7.95 2.28 2.14
C LYS A 20 -7.49 3.60 2.75
N ASN A 21 -8.24 4.14 3.70
CA ASN A 21 -7.94 5.44 4.30
C ASN A 21 -6.59 5.43 5.03
N LEU A 22 -6.26 4.31 5.68
CA LEU A 22 -4.98 4.16 6.35
C LEU A 22 -3.80 4.05 5.37
N ILE A 23 -3.95 3.28 4.28
CA ILE A 23 -2.92 3.20 3.23
C ILE A 23 -2.64 4.58 2.64
N LEU A 24 -3.69 5.35 2.31
CA LEU A 24 -3.55 6.72 1.81
C LEU A 24 -2.85 7.63 2.83
N ASN A 25 -3.27 7.58 4.09
CA ASN A 25 -2.64 8.37 5.15
C ASN A 25 -1.13 8.05 5.29
N LEU A 26 -0.74 6.79 5.21
CA LEU A 26 0.66 6.38 5.25
C LEU A 26 1.44 6.87 4.03
N ALA A 27 0.85 6.76 2.83
CA ALA A 27 1.45 7.26 1.61
C ALA A 27 1.63 8.80 1.64
N ASP A 28 0.64 9.54 2.15
CA ASP A 28 0.68 10.99 2.31
C ASP A 28 1.78 11.45 3.28
N HIS A 29 2.14 10.61 4.26
CA HIS A 29 3.25 10.87 5.18
C HIS A 29 4.61 10.39 4.66
N GLY A 30 4.67 9.90 3.41
CA GLY A 30 5.92 9.52 2.74
C GLY A 30 6.37 8.08 2.99
N TYR A 31 5.53 7.23 3.59
CA TYR A 31 5.85 5.82 3.75
C TYR A 31 5.59 5.05 2.46
N ARG A 32 6.51 4.16 2.10
CA ARG A 32 6.35 3.20 1.01
C ARG A 32 5.54 2.02 1.53
N VAL A 33 4.30 1.89 1.07
CA VAL A 33 3.38 0.84 1.54
C VAL A 33 3.21 -0.23 0.46
N ALA A 34 3.47 -1.48 0.80
CA ALA A 34 3.07 -2.64 0.01
C ALA A 34 1.70 -3.10 0.49
N ALA A 35 0.67 -3.02 -0.36
CA ALA A 35 -0.70 -3.39 -0.01
C ALA A 35 -1.16 -4.66 -0.75
N PHE A 36 -1.92 -5.52 -0.08
CA PHE A 36 -2.53 -6.73 -0.63
C PHE A 36 -3.98 -6.87 -0.18
N ASP A 37 -4.88 -7.25 -1.09
CA ASP A 37 -6.27 -7.63 -0.80
C ASP A 37 -6.67 -8.76 -1.76
N LEU A 38 -7.59 -9.63 -1.33
CA LEU A 38 -8.15 -10.67 -2.20
C LEU A 38 -8.97 -10.05 -3.34
N ASP A 39 -9.62 -8.93 -3.07
CA ASP A 39 -10.36 -8.14 -4.04
C ASP A 39 -9.48 -7.00 -4.58
N HIS A 40 -8.85 -7.26 -5.73
CA HIS A 40 -7.98 -6.31 -6.42
C HIS A 40 -8.68 -4.97 -6.73
N LYS A 41 -10.01 -4.96 -6.90
CA LYS A 41 -10.76 -3.72 -7.17
C LYS A 41 -10.67 -2.72 -6.02
N LYS A 42 -10.49 -3.19 -4.79
CA LYS A 42 -10.32 -2.32 -3.63
C LYS A 42 -9.00 -1.54 -3.70
N LEU A 43 -7.94 -2.22 -4.12
CA LEU A 43 -6.61 -1.63 -4.28
C LEU A 43 -6.54 -0.67 -5.47
N GLU A 44 -7.23 -0.95 -6.58
CA GLU A 44 -7.28 -0.04 -7.74
C GLU A 44 -7.72 1.38 -7.35
N SER A 45 -8.65 1.47 -6.40
CA SER A 45 -9.15 2.76 -5.89
C SER A 45 -8.14 3.55 -5.03
N VAL A 46 -6.99 2.96 -4.72
CA VAL A 46 -5.90 3.56 -3.94
C VAL A 46 -4.74 4.00 -4.85
N ILE A 47 -4.65 3.45 -6.06
CA ILE A 47 -3.52 3.66 -7.00
C ILE A 47 -3.86 4.73 -8.07
N THR A 48 -5.15 5.04 -8.25
CA THR A 48 -5.65 6.07 -9.20
C THR A 48 -5.70 7.44 -8.54
#